data_AF-T1UN33-F1
#
_entry.id   AF-T1UN33-F1
#
_cell.length_a   1.000
_cell.length_b   1.000
_cell.length_c   1.000
_cell.angle_alpha   90.00
_cell.angle_beta   90.00
_cell.angle_gamma   90.00
#
_symmetry.space_group_name_H-M   'P 1'
#
loop_
_entity.id
_entity.type
_entity.pdbx_description
1 polymer ?
#
loop_
_entity_poly.entity_id
_entity_poly.type
_entity_poly.pdbx_seq_one_letter_code
_entity_poly.pdbx_strand_id
1 'polypeptide(L)'
;SRGFVENSYLAGLTPSEFYFHAMGGREGLIDTAVKTAETGYIQRRLIKAMESVMVHYDGTVRNSVGQLIQLRYGEDGLCGETVEFQNLQTIKLSNKAFEKKFKFDPTNERYLRRIFTEDIVREMMGSGEVISELEHEWEQLNTDRAVLREIFPSGESKVVLPCNLQRMIWNVQKIFHINKRAPTDLKPLRVIQGVKNLLDKCIIVAGDDRLSKQANENATLLFRCLVRSTLCAKNVSEEYRLSSEAFEWLIGEIETRFQQAQCAPGEMVGALAAQSLGEPATQMTLNTFHFAGVSSKNVTLGVPRLKEIINISKKPKAPSLTVFLTGAAARDAEKAKNVLCRLEHTTLKKVTANTAIYYDPEPQRTVIAEDQEFVNVYYEMPDFDPQKISPWLLRVELDRKRMTDKKLTMEQIAEKINQGFGDDLNCIFNDDNAEKLVLRIRIMNNGENSSSNKFNDNQEEDVDKMEDDMFLRCIEANMLSDMT
;
A
#
# COMPACT_ATOMS: atom_id res chain seq x y z
N SER A 1 -1.12 -39.37 -7.77
CA SER A 1 -1.07 -39.63 -6.31
C SER A 1 -1.09 -38.38 -5.42
N ARG A 2 -1.27 -37.15 -5.94
CA ARG A 2 -1.26 -35.89 -5.14
C ARG A 2 -2.63 -35.16 -5.12
N GLY A 3 -3.73 -35.89 -5.08
CA GLY A 3 -5.08 -35.31 -4.96
C GLY A 3 -5.70 -34.72 -6.23
N PHE A 4 -5.07 -34.87 -7.40
CA PHE A 4 -5.73 -34.59 -8.68
C PHE A 4 -6.80 -35.66 -8.95
N VAL A 5 -7.99 -35.19 -9.34
CA VAL A 5 -9.14 -36.01 -9.69
C VAL A 5 -9.36 -35.86 -11.20
N GLU A 6 -9.16 -36.95 -11.94
CA GLU A 6 -9.27 -36.98 -13.40
C GLU A 6 -10.72 -37.19 -13.84
N ASN A 7 -11.46 -38.03 -13.11
CA ASN A 7 -12.84 -38.34 -13.44
C ASN A 7 -13.82 -37.26 -12.94
N SER A 8 -14.89 -37.02 -13.70
CA SER A 8 -16.00 -36.18 -13.25
C SER A 8 -16.97 -36.95 -12.35
N TYR A 9 -17.81 -36.24 -11.59
CA TYR A 9 -18.86 -36.89 -10.79
C TYR A 9 -19.83 -37.74 -11.62
N LEU A 10 -19.99 -37.43 -12.91
CA LEU A 10 -20.85 -38.19 -13.82
C LEU A 10 -20.23 -39.54 -14.19
N ALA A 11 -18.92 -39.57 -14.44
CA ALA A 11 -18.19 -40.80 -14.78
C ALA A 11 -17.95 -41.69 -13.54
N GLY A 12 -18.09 -41.13 -12.35
CA GLY A 12 -17.78 -41.78 -11.08
C GLY A 12 -16.31 -41.62 -10.71
N LEU A 13 -16.04 -41.54 -9.41
CA LEU A 13 -14.70 -41.37 -8.87
C LEU A 13 -14.11 -42.72 -8.50
N THR A 14 -12.82 -42.93 -8.79
CA THR A 14 -12.09 -44.09 -8.25
C THR A 14 -11.97 -43.97 -6.72
N PRO A 15 -11.75 -45.08 -5.99
CA PRO A 15 -11.65 -45.03 -4.52
C PRO A 15 -10.57 -44.06 -4.00
N SER A 16 -9.45 -43.92 -4.72
CA SER A 16 -8.38 -42.99 -4.37
C SER A 16 -8.78 -41.53 -4.59
N GLU A 17 -9.42 -41.22 -5.73
CA GLU A 17 -9.94 -39.88 -6.03
C GLU A 17 -11.03 -39.46 -5.05
N PHE A 18 -11.94 -40.39 -4.71
CA PHE A 18 -12.98 -40.15 -3.73
C PHE A 18 -12.41 -39.83 -2.35
N TYR A 19 -11.37 -40.55 -1.91
CA TYR A 19 -10.68 -40.27 -0.65
C TYR A 19 -10.06 -38.86 -0.63
N PHE A 20 -9.32 -38.48 -1.67
CA PHE A 20 -8.73 -37.14 -1.77
C PHE A 20 -9.79 -36.04 -1.86
N HIS A 21 -10.88 -36.28 -2.59
CA HIS A 21 -11.99 -35.36 -2.70
C HIS A 21 -12.71 -35.16 -1.35
N ALA A 22 -12.98 -36.26 -0.64
CA ALA A 22 -13.58 -36.24 0.70
C ALA A 22 -12.68 -35.54 1.73
N MET A 23 -11.35 -35.67 1.60
CA MET A 23 -10.39 -34.96 2.46
C MET A 23 -10.53 -33.44 2.32
N GLY A 24 -10.58 -32.92 1.08
CA GLY A 24 -10.80 -31.49 0.83
C GLY A 24 -12.18 -31.00 1.29
N GLY A 25 -13.23 -31.80 1.08
CA GLY A 25 -14.57 -31.50 1.57
C GLY A 25 -14.63 -31.43 3.11
N ARG A 26 -13.94 -32.34 3.80
CA ARG A 26 -13.87 -32.35 5.27
C ARG A 26 -13.16 -31.11 5.82
N GLU A 27 -12.07 -30.67 5.18
CA GLU A 27 -11.38 -29.44 5.56
C GLU A 27 -12.32 -28.23 5.50
N GLY A 28 -13.06 -28.06 4.39
CA GLY A 28 -14.03 -26.96 4.24
C GLY A 28 -15.17 -26.99 5.27
N LEU A 29 -15.68 -28.18 5.62
CA LEU A 29 -16.71 -28.33 6.65
C LEU A 29 -16.21 -27.94 8.04
N ILE A 30 -15.00 -28.38 8.42
CA ILE A 30 -14.40 -28.03 9.71
C ILE A 30 -14.13 -26.53 9.78
N ASP A 31 -13.57 -25.97 8.70
CA ASP A 31 -13.24 -24.55 8.60
C ASP A 31 -14.47 -23.66 8.75
N THR A 32 -15.57 -24.02 8.09
CA THR A 32 -16.87 -23.33 8.22
C THR A 32 -17.36 -23.33 9.67
N ALA A 33 -17.29 -24.48 10.36
CA ALA A 33 -17.75 -24.61 11.74
C ALA A 33 -16.91 -23.76 12.72
N VAL A 34 -15.58 -23.79 12.61
CA VAL A 34 -14.68 -23.04 13.49
C VAL A 34 -14.81 -21.53 13.26
N LYS A 35 -14.84 -21.11 12.00
CA LYS A 35 -14.84 -19.67 11.65
C LYS A 35 -16.16 -18.97 12.00
N THR A 36 -17.28 -19.69 12.01
CA THR A 36 -18.60 -19.15 12.42
C THR A 36 -18.59 -18.68 13.88
N ALA A 37 -17.92 -19.40 14.78
CA ALA A 37 -17.83 -19.01 16.19
C ALA A 37 -16.95 -17.76 16.39
N GLU A 38 -15.85 -17.64 15.64
CA GLU A 38 -14.94 -16.50 15.76
C GLU A 38 -15.55 -15.20 15.23
N THR A 39 -16.29 -15.25 14.12
CA THR A 39 -16.90 -14.06 13.52
C THR A 39 -18.00 -13.47 14.41
N GLY A 40 -18.81 -14.31 15.06
CA GLY A 40 -19.81 -13.86 16.04
C GLY A 40 -19.18 -13.15 17.25
N TYR A 41 -18.02 -13.63 17.72
CA TYR A 41 -17.27 -12.98 18.79
C TYR A 41 -16.72 -11.61 18.34
N ILE A 42 -16.16 -11.52 17.13
CA ILE A 42 -15.68 -10.26 16.55
C ILE A 42 -16.85 -9.26 16.41
N GLN A 43 -17.98 -9.70 15.87
CA GLN A 43 -19.19 -8.88 15.73
C GLN A 43 -19.62 -8.27 17.07
N ARG A 44 -19.74 -9.10 18.11
CA ARG A 44 -20.14 -8.64 19.45
C ARG A 44 -19.16 -7.60 20.00
N ARG A 45 -17.86 -7.78 19.79
CA ARG A 45 -16.83 -6.83 20.23
C ARG A 45 -16.93 -5.50 19.50
N LEU A 46 -17.12 -5.52 18.19
CA LEU A 46 -17.30 -4.30 17.39
C LEU A 46 -18.53 -3.52 17.84
N ILE A 47 -19.66 -4.19 18.05
CA ILE A 47 -20.88 -3.56 18.56
C ILE A 47 -20.60 -2.92 19.93
N LYS A 48 -20.00 -3.66 20.86
CA LYS A 48 -19.74 -3.13 22.21
C LYS A 48 -18.78 -1.94 22.23
N ALA A 49 -17.86 -1.86 21.28
CA ALA A 49 -16.95 -0.72 21.16
C ALA A 49 -17.63 0.52 20.55
N MET A 50 -18.57 0.34 19.62
CA MET A 50 -19.13 1.43 18.82
C MET A 50 -20.60 1.77 19.16
N GLU A 51 -21.27 1.03 20.04
CA GLU A 51 -22.70 1.23 20.36
C GLU A 51 -23.03 2.62 20.92
N SER A 52 -22.04 3.35 21.44
CA SER A 52 -22.22 4.70 21.98
C SER A 52 -22.13 5.82 20.94
N VAL A 53 -21.75 5.50 19.69
CA VAL A 53 -21.48 6.50 18.66
C VAL A 53 -22.76 6.79 17.85
N MET A 54 -23.15 8.07 17.82
CA MET A 54 -24.34 8.54 17.13
C MET A 54 -24.14 9.91 16.47
N VAL A 55 -25.01 10.23 15.52
CA VAL A 55 -25.05 11.55 14.87
C VAL A 55 -25.90 12.49 15.72
N HIS A 56 -25.37 13.67 16.02
CA HIS A 56 -26.07 14.72 16.73
C HIS A 56 -26.79 15.69 15.77
N TYR A 57 -27.72 16.48 16.31
CA TYR A 57 -28.49 17.48 15.55
C TYR A 57 -27.67 18.57 14.88
N ASP A 58 -26.44 18.79 15.33
CA ASP A 58 -25.49 19.71 14.69
C ASP A 58 -24.73 19.07 13.51
N GLY A 59 -25.06 17.82 13.15
CA GLY A 59 -24.43 17.01 12.10
C GLY A 59 -23.11 16.38 12.51
N THR A 60 -22.65 16.57 13.75
CA THR A 60 -21.41 15.97 14.24
C THR A 60 -21.62 14.56 14.77
N VAL A 61 -20.59 13.72 14.71
CA VAL A 61 -20.62 12.37 15.27
C VAL A 61 -19.90 12.39 16.61
N ARG A 62 -20.60 11.98 17.67
CA ARG A 62 -20.06 11.98 19.03
C ARG A 62 -20.34 10.66 19.75
N ASN A 63 -19.58 10.40 20.81
CA ASN A 63 -19.86 9.30 21.73
C ASN A 63 -20.81 9.70 22.86
N SER A 64 -21.14 8.75 23.73
CA SER A 64 -22.00 8.96 24.90
C SER A 64 -21.47 9.99 25.92
N VAL A 65 -20.17 10.28 25.92
CA VAL A 65 -19.53 11.28 26.78
C VAL A 65 -19.54 12.67 26.13
N GLY A 66 -20.03 12.78 24.89
CA GLY A 66 -20.06 14.03 24.12
C GLY A 66 -18.72 14.38 23.47
N GLN A 67 -17.76 13.45 23.44
CA GLN A 67 -16.50 13.65 22.71
C GLN A 67 -16.76 13.57 21.20
N LEU A 68 -16.25 14.56 20.48
CA LEU A 68 -16.33 14.64 19.03
C LEU A 68 -15.44 13.59 18.37
N ILE A 69 -16.02 12.74 17.53
CA ILE A 69 -15.30 11.72 16.74
C ILE A 69 -15.10 12.21 15.30
N GLN A 70 -16.17 12.69 14.66
CA GLN A 70 -16.13 13.26 13.30
C GLN A 70 -16.93 14.56 13.25
N LEU A 71 -16.47 15.52 12.44
CA LEU A 71 -17.18 16.78 12.21
C LEU A 71 -18.46 16.58 11.41
N ARG A 72 -18.45 15.64 10.46
CA ARG A 72 -19.60 15.23 9.64
C ARG A 72 -19.57 13.72 9.46
N TYR A 73 -20.74 13.12 9.47
CA TYR A 73 -20.91 11.69 9.18
C TYR A 73 -20.33 11.37 7.79
N GLY A 74 -19.49 10.35 7.68
CA GLY A 74 -18.91 9.94 6.39
C GLY A 74 -18.00 10.97 5.72
N GLU A 75 -17.60 12.05 6.43
CA GLU A 75 -16.87 13.22 5.91
C GLU A 75 -17.63 14.05 4.85
N ASP A 76 -18.84 13.65 4.44
CA ASP A 76 -19.69 14.32 3.47
C ASP A 76 -21.10 14.68 4.00
N GLY A 77 -21.49 14.11 5.15
CA GLY A 77 -22.79 14.31 5.79
C GLY A 77 -23.95 13.53 5.16
N LEU A 78 -23.66 12.52 4.33
CA LEU A 78 -24.65 11.82 3.51
C LEU A 78 -24.87 10.37 3.94
N CYS A 79 -26.08 9.88 3.74
CA CYS A 79 -26.53 8.52 4.03
C CYS A 79 -26.00 7.50 3.01
N GLY A 80 -25.45 6.39 3.52
CA GLY A 80 -24.87 5.32 2.71
C GLY A 80 -25.88 4.54 1.85
N GLU A 81 -27.18 4.59 2.16
CA GLU A 81 -28.22 3.91 1.39
C GLU A 81 -28.55 4.62 0.06
N THR A 82 -28.23 5.91 -0.03
CA THR A 82 -28.64 6.78 -1.15
C THR A 82 -27.53 7.06 -2.15
N VAL A 83 -26.32 6.60 -1.87
CA VAL A 83 -25.14 6.79 -2.72
C VAL A 83 -25.01 5.66 -3.75
N GLU A 84 -24.51 5.99 -4.92
CA GLU A 84 -24.30 5.04 -6.01
C GLU A 84 -22.91 5.18 -6.62
N PHE A 85 -22.43 4.11 -7.26
CA PHE A 85 -21.20 4.18 -8.04
C PHE A 85 -21.40 5.06 -9.28
N GLN A 86 -20.60 6.12 -9.38
CA GLN A 86 -20.58 7.06 -10.49
C GLN A 86 -19.17 7.21 -11.05
N ASN A 87 -19.04 7.79 -12.24
CA ASN A 87 -17.76 7.92 -12.93
C ASN A 87 -17.44 9.39 -13.23
N LEU A 88 -16.34 9.87 -12.66
CA LEU A 88 -15.78 11.20 -12.94
C LEU A 88 -15.05 11.18 -14.28
N GLN A 89 -15.69 11.74 -15.30
CA GLN A 89 -15.16 11.73 -16.67
C GLN A 89 -13.91 12.62 -16.83
N THR A 90 -13.67 13.56 -15.92
CA THR A 90 -12.62 14.58 -16.01
C THR A 90 -11.21 14.06 -15.75
N ILE A 91 -11.06 13.00 -14.94
CA ILE A 91 -9.76 12.52 -14.44
C ILE A 91 -8.94 11.87 -15.58
N LYS A 92 -9.54 10.88 -16.27
CA LYS A 92 -8.86 9.99 -17.22
C LYS A 92 -8.56 10.61 -18.59
N LEU A 93 -9.29 11.65 -18.99
CA LEU A 93 -9.15 12.22 -20.33
C LEU A 93 -7.74 12.82 -20.55
N SER A 94 -7.28 12.87 -21.79
CA SER A 94 -6.10 13.67 -22.16
C SER A 94 -6.45 15.17 -22.13
N ASN A 95 -5.46 16.06 -22.15
CA ASN A 95 -5.72 17.51 -22.13
C ASN A 95 -6.50 17.94 -23.39
N LYS A 96 -6.10 17.43 -24.56
CA LYS A 96 -6.78 17.70 -25.84
C LYS A 96 -8.21 17.13 -25.90
N ALA A 97 -8.42 15.92 -25.38
CA ALA A 97 -9.76 15.31 -25.36
C ALA A 97 -10.70 16.04 -24.39
N PHE A 98 -10.16 16.53 -23.27
CA PHE A 98 -10.90 17.33 -22.30
C PHE A 98 -11.32 18.68 -22.87
N GLU A 99 -10.41 19.41 -23.51
CA GLU A 99 -10.75 20.67 -24.20
C GLU A 99 -11.82 20.45 -25.26
N LYS A 100 -11.67 19.42 -26.10
CA LYS A 100 -12.69 19.09 -27.11
C LYS A 100 -14.05 18.78 -26.49
N LYS A 101 -14.10 18.13 -25.32
CA LYS A 101 -15.36 17.72 -24.69
C LYS A 101 -16.05 18.86 -23.93
N PHE A 102 -15.31 19.62 -23.12
CA PHE A 102 -15.92 20.56 -22.17
C PHE A 102 -15.81 22.03 -22.60
N LYS A 103 -14.79 22.42 -23.38
CA LYS A 103 -14.67 23.82 -23.84
C LYS A 103 -15.74 24.13 -24.87
N PHE A 104 -16.53 25.16 -24.60
CA PHE A 104 -17.56 25.65 -25.50
C PHE A 104 -17.01 26.78 -26.36
N ASP A 105 -17.12 26.66 -27.69
CA ASP A 105 -16.65 27.68 -28.63
C ASP A 105 -17.85 28.43 -29.23
N PRO A 106 -18.13 29.67 -28.79
CA PRO A 106 -19.24 30.46 -29.28
C PRO A 106 -18.95 31.15 -30.64
N THR A 107 -17.73 31.07 -31.17
CA THR A 107 -17.35 31.79 -32.41
C THR A 107 -17.89 31.14 -33.69
N ASN A 108 -18.19 29.84 -33.65
CA ASN A 108 -18.63 29.09 -34.82
C ASN A 108 -20.15 29.13 -34.99
N GLU A 109 -20.63 30.09 -35.79
CA GLU A 109 -22.05 30.30 -36.04
C GLU A 109 -22.77 29.08 -36.63
N ARG A 110 -22.14 28.33 -37.55
CA ARG A 110 -22.73 27.12 -38.14
C ARG A 110 -22.94 26.02 -37.10
N TYR A 111 -22.02 25.90 -36.15
CA TYR A 111 -22.13 24.96 -35.03
C TYR A 111 -23.27 25.38 -34.09
N LEU A 112 -23.36 26.67 -33.74
CA LEU A 112 -24.42 27.19 -32.88
C LEU A 112 -25.83 27.02 -33.47
N ARG A 113 -26.02 27.32 -34.76
CA ARG A 113 -27.31 27.14 -35.46
C ARG A 113 -27.79 25.69 -35.53
N ARG A 114 -26.88 24.71 -35.37
CA ARG A 114 -27.25 23.28 -35.27
C ARG A 114 -27.69 22.91 -33.84
N ILE A 115 -27.28 23.68 -32.85
CA ILE A 115 -27.52 23.37 -31.44
C ILE A 115 -28.71 24.14 -30.90
N PHE A 116 -28.79 25.43 -31.17
CA PHE A 116 -29.76 26.34 -30.57
C PHE A 116 -30.77 26.88 -31.58
N THR A 117 -31.87 27.40 -31.07
CA THR A 117 -32.82 28.20 -31.85
C THR A 117 -32.21 29.53 -32.29
N GLU A 118 -32.71 30.11 -33.40
CA GLU A 118 -32.11 31.32 -33.99
C GLU A 118 -32.07 32.52 -33.03
N ASP A 119 -33.07 32.65 -32.16
CA ASP A 119 -33.16 33.73 -31.16
C ASP A 119 -31.96 33.70 -30.20
N ILE A 120 -31.59 32.49 -29.73
CA ILE A 120 -30.47 32.30 -28.80
C ILE A 120 -29.13 32.52 -29.50
N VAL A 121 -29.01 32.09 -30.75
CA VAL A 121 -27.79 32.32 -31.54
C VAL A 121 -27.53 33.82 -31.70
N ARG A 122 -28.57 34.60 -31.99
CA ARG A 122 -28.44 36.06 -32.14
C ARG A 122 -28.02 36.73 -30.83
N GLU A 123 -28.55 36.29 -29.70
CA GLU A 123 -28.20 36.79 -28.37
C GLU A 123 -26.76 36.40 -27.96
N MET A 124 -26.34 35.16 -28.24
CA MET A 124 -24.98 34.65 -28.00
C MET A 124 -23.93 35.43 -28.79
N MET A 125 -24.24 35.80 -30.04
CA MET A 125 -23.33 36.61 -30.87
C MET A 125 -23.35 38.09 -30.48
N GLY A 126 -24.44 38.59 -29.91
CA GLY A 126 -24.59 39.99 -29.51
C GLY A 126 -24.07 40.32 -28.11
N SER A 127 -23.96 39.34 -27.21
CA SER A 127 -23.69 39.57 -25.78
C SER A 127 -22.31 39.08 -25.38
N GLY A 128 -21.38 40.03 -25.13
CA GLY A 128 -20.03 39.71 -24.63
C GLY A 128 -20.01 39.07 -23.24
N GLU A 129 -21.05 39.31 -22.42
CA GLU A 129 -21.19 38.73 -21.08
C GLU A 129 -21.26 37.20 -21.10
N VAL A 130 -21.97 36.62 -22.09
CA VAL A 130 -22.12 35.16 -22.21
C VAL A 130 -20.79 34.49 -22.50
N ILE A 131 -19.94 35.13 -23.32
CA ILE A 131 -18.59 34.64 -23.63
C ILE A 131 -17.72 34.65 -22.37
N SER A 132 -17.81 35.73 -21.56
CA SER A 132 -17.06 35.84 -20.31
C SER A 132 -17.45 34.76 -19.29
N GLU A 133 -18.75 34.48 -19.12
CA GLU A 133 -19.22 33.44 -18.19
C GLU A 133 -18.85 32.03 -18.65
N LEU A 134 -18.85 31.76 -19.96
CA LEU A 134 -18.41 30.48 -20.53
C LEU A 134 -16.90 30.25 -20.33
N GLU A 135 -16.08 31.31 -20.46
CA GLU A 135 -14.65 31.21 -20.18
C GLU A 135 -14.41 30.97 -18.68
N HIS A 136 -15.17 31.64 -17.80
CA HIS A 136 -15.07 31.41 -16.36
C HIS A 136 -15.50 29.98 -15.96
N GLU A 137 -16.54 29.41 -16.57
CA GLU A 137 -16.92 28.00 -16.40
C GLU A 137 -15.77 27.07 -16.80
N TRP A 138 -15.10 27.37 -17.92
CA TRP A 138 -13.97 26.60 -18.42
C TRP A 138 -12.74 26.67 -17.49
N GLU A 139 -12.41 27.85 -16.97
CA GLU A 139 -11.35 28.03 -15.96
C GLU A 139 -11.64 27.25 -14.68
N GLN A 140 -12.89 27.28 -14.21
CA GLN A 140 -13.31 26.52 -13.03
C GLN A 140 -13.16 25.01 -13.26
N LEU A 141 -13.58 24.49 -14.41
CA LEU A 141 -13.44 23.07 -14.75
C LEU A 141 -11.97 22.63 -14.85
N ASN A 142 -11.07 23.51 -15.31
CA ASN A 142 -9.63 23.23 -15.30
C ASN A 142 -9.08 23.17 -13.88
N THR A 143 -9.50 24.08 -13.02
CA THR A 143 -9.10 24.11 -11.59
C THR A 143 -9.59 22.86 -10.87
N ASP A 144 -10.88 22.53 -11.01
CA ASP A 144 -11.50 21.33 -10.44
C ASP A 144 -10.76 20.06 -10.91
N ARG A 145 -10.36 20.00 -12.18
CA ARG A 145 -9.60 18.87 -12.72
C ARG A 145 -8.20 18.75 -12.12
N ALA A 146 -7.50 19.86 -11.90
CA ALA A 146 -6.18 19.85 -11.28
C ALA A 146 -6.28 19.29 -9.85
N VAL A 147 -7.26 19.79 -9.08
CA VAL A 147 -7.56 19.31 -7.71
C VAL A 147 -7.93 17.82 -7.72
N LEU A 148 -8.79 17.37 -8.62
CA LEU A 148 -9.17 15.96 -8.71
C LEU A 148 -7.99 15.03 -9.03
N ARG A 149 -7.00 15.49 -9.79
CA ARG A 149 -5.79 14.69 -10.09
C ARG A 149 -4.82 14.63 -8.91
N GLU A 150 -4.85 15.64 -8.05
CA GLU A 150 -4.12 15.62 -6.78
C GLU A 150 -4.79 14.68 -5.77
N ILE A 151 -6.13 14.72 -5.68
CA ILE A 151 -6.92 13.84 -4.80
C ILE A 151 -6.83 12.37 -5.25
N PHE A 152 -6.90 12.10 -6.56
CA PHE A 152 -6.85 10.75 -7.13
C PHE A 152 -5.58 10.51 -7.97
N PRO A 153 -4.40 10.36 -7.34
CA PRO A 153 -3.13 10.18 -8.05
C PRO A 153 -3.06 8.86 -8.82
N SER A 154 -3.83 7.84 -8.42
CA SER A 154 -3.94 6.55 -9.10
C SER A 154 -4.71 6.61 -10.43
N GLY A 155 -5.45 7.70 -10.68
CA GLY A 155 -6.31 7.84 -11.86
C GLY A 155 -7.61 7.04 -11.79
N GLU A 156 -7.99 6.56 -10.60
CA GLU A 156 -9.30 5.96 -10.38
C GLU A 156 -10.40 6.99 -10.59
N SER A 157 -11.34 6.68 -11.50
CA SER A 157 -12.42 7.59 -11.87
C SER A 157 -13.77 7.19 -11.29
N LYS A 158 -13.86 5.98 -10.72
CA LYS A 158 -15.08 5.44 -10.13
C LYS A 158 -15.16 5.92 -8.70
N VAL A 159 -16.18 6.72 -8.40
CA VAL A 159 -16.45 7.28 -7.07
C VAL A 159 -17.84 6.88 -6.60
N VAL A 160 -18.10 7.03 -5.31
CA VAL A 160 -19.42 6.79 -4.71
C VAL A 160 -19.98 8.14 -4.33
N LEU A 161 -21.09 8.54 -4.96
CA LEU A 161 -21.71 9.85 -4.75
C LEU A 161 -23.24 9.71 -4.78
N PRO A 162 -24.00 10.57 -4.07
CA PRO A 162 -25.45 10.59 -4.13
C PRO A 162 -25.92 11.07 -5.51
N CYS A 163 -27.20 10.86 -5.80
CA CYS A 163 -27.86 11.36 -7.01
C CYS A 163 -27.15 10.92 -8.31
N ASN A 164 -27.56 9.78 -8.87
CA ASN A 164 -27.01 9.31 -10.14
C ASN A 164 -27.39 10.22 -11.31
N LEU A 165 -26.54 11.21 -11.61
CA LEU A 165 -26.85 12.29 -12.55
C LEU A 165 -27.13 11.76 -13.95
N GLN A 166 -26.40 10.74 -14.40
CA GLN A 166 -26.60 10.15 -15.73
C GLN A 166 -27.98 9.51 -15.85
N ARG A 167 -28.43 8.78 -14.82
CA ARG A 167 -29.76 8.17 -14.80
C ARG A 167 -30.85 9.24 -14.74
N MET A 168 -30.66 10.28 -13.94
CA MET A 168 -31.61 11.39 -13.82
C MET A 168 -31.78 12.13 -15.15
N ILE A 169 -30.68 12.48 -15.83
CA ILE A 169 -30.71 13.10 -17.16
C ILE A 169 -31.44 12.22 -18.17
N TRP A 170 -31.20 10.90 -18.14
CA TRP A 170 -31.89 9.98 -19.03
C TRP A 170 -33.41 9.90 -18.75
N ASN A 171 -33.81 9.89 -17.47
CA ASN A 171 -35.22 9.94 -17.08
C ASN A 171 -35.89 11.23 -17.59
N VAL A 172 -35.23 12.37 -17.45
CA VAL A 172 -35.72 13.67 -17.97
C VAL A 172 -35.91 13.63 -19.47
N GLN A 173 -34.95 13.09 -20.22
CA GLN A 173 -35.08 12.93 -21.67
C GLN A 173 -36.30 12.09 -22.07
N LYS A 174 -36.68 11.12 -21.24
CA LYS A 174 -37.86 10.28 -21.47
C LYS A 174 -39.17 10.98 -21.11
N ILE A 175 -39.23 11.68 -19.98
CA ILE A 175 -40.43 12.40 -19.51
C ILE A 175 -40.82 13.49 -20.49
N PHE A 176 -39.84 14.29 -20.95
CA PHE A 176 -40.08 15.42 -21.86
C PHE A 176 -39.96 15.04 -23.35
N HIS A 177 -39.84 13.74 -23.66
CA HIS A 177 -39.71 13.22 -25.03
C HIS A 177 -38.68 13.97 -25.90
N ILE A 178 -37.49 14.19 -25.34
CA ILE A 178 -36.47 15.04 -25.96
C ILE A 178 -35.89 14.41 -27.22
N ASN A 179 -35.99 15.14 -28.33
CA ASN A 179 -35.38 14.73 -29.60
C ASN A 179 -33.96 15.30 -29.72
N LYS A 180 -32.94 14.42 -29.68
CA LYS A 180 -31.53 14.82 -29.79
C LYS A 180 -31.15 15.47 -31.12
N ARG A 181 -32.01 15.38 -32.15
CA ARG A 181 -31.78 16.02 -33.45
C ARG A 181 -32.35 17.43 -33.54
N ALA A 182 -33.26 17.79 -32.63
CA ALA A 182 -33.85 19.13 -32.61
C ALA A 182 -32.89 20.15 -31.96
N PRO A 183 -32.96 21.43 -32.35
CA PRO A 183 -32.30 22.49 -31.61
C PRO A 183 -32.93 22.67 -30.22
N THR A 184 -32.11 23.05 -29.25
CA THR A 184 -32.56 23.38 -27.87
C THR A 184 -32.88 24.86 -27.73
N ASP A 185 -33.88 25.15 -26.90
CA ASP A 185 -34.30 26.48 -26.43
C ASP A 185 -33.55 26.94 -25.16
N LEU A 186 -32.67 26.10 -24.61
CA LEU A 186 -31.99 26.37 -23.35
C LEU A 186 -30.79 27.29 -23.55
N LYS A 187 -30.83 28.47 -22.91
CA LYS A 187 -29.71 29.42 -22.91
C LYS A 187 -28.53 28.91 -22.07
N PRO A 188 -27.28 28.92 -22.58
CA PRO A 188 -26.10 28.52 -21.80
C PRO A 188 -25.93 29.29 -20.48
N LEU A 189 -26.24 30.59 -20.46
CA LEU A 189 -26.18 31.41 -19.25
C LEU A 189 -27.12 30.87 -18.15
N ARG A 190 -28.32 30.38 -18.53
CA ARG A 190 -29.27 29.78 -17.59
C ARG A 190 -28.75 28.46 -17.02
N VAL A 191 -27.96 27.70 -17.79
CA VAL A 191 -27.30 26.49 -17.30
C VAL A 191 -26.28 26.84 -16.23
N ILE A 192 -25.39 27.79 -16.51
CA ILE A 192 -24.33 28.21 -15.59
C ILE A 192 -24.95 28.77 -14.29
N GLN A 193 -25.93 29.66 -14.40
CA GLN A 193 -26.64 30.23 -13.24
C GLN A 193 -27.43 29.15 -12.47
N GLY A 194 -28.11 28.25 -13.18
CA GLY A 194 -28.85 27.15 -12.57
C GLY A 194 -27.96 26.19 -11.78
N VAL A 195 -26.78 25.86 -12.32
CA VAL A 195 -25.78 25.05 -11.62
C VAL A 195 -25.20 25.80 -10.42
N LYS A 196 -24.82 27.08 -10.55
CA LYS A 196 -24.34 27.90 -9.42
C LYS A 196 -25.38 27.93 -8.28
N ASN A 197 -26.64 28.24 -8.62
CA ASN A 197 -27.74 28.28 -7.65
C ASN A 197 -28.01 26.91 -7.00
N LEU A 198 -27.96 25.82 -7.76
CA LEU A 198 -28.10 24.46 -7.22
C LEU A 198 -27.01 24.17 -6.18
N LEU A 199 -25.75 24.45 -6.52
CA LEU A 199 -24.62 24.18 -5.64
C LEU A 199 -24.63 25.03 -4.38
N ASP A 200 -25.15 26.26 -4.44
CA ASP A 200 -25.30 27.12 -3.26
C ASP A 200 -26.41 26.62 -2.31
N LYS A 201 -27.41 25.91 -2.83
CA LYS A 201 -28.46 25.25 -2.03
C LYS A 201 -28.03 23.89 -1.46
N CYS A 202 -26.97 23.29 -1.98
CA CYS A 202 -26.39 22.06 -1.45
C CYS A 202 -25.60 22.34 -0.16
N ILE A 203 -26.31 22.57 0.94
CA ILE A 203 -25.74 22.89 2.25
C ILE A 203 -25.72 21.64 3.14
N ILE A 204 -24.53 21.28 3.61
CA ILE A 204 -24.25 20.24 4.62
C ILE A 204 -23.79 20.87 5.95
N VAL A 205 -22.99 21.94 5.87
CA VAL A 205 -22.57 22.71 7.04
C VAL A 205 -23.37 24.01 7.06
N ALA A 206 -24.37 24.08 7.95
CA ALA A 206 -25.13 25.30 8.16
C ALA A 206 -24.26 26.36 8.85
N GLY A 207 -24.23 27.58 8.30
CA GLY A 207 -23.56 28.73 8.88
C GLY A 207 -23.18 29.79 7.84
N ASP A 208 -23.34 31.06 8.21
CA ASP A 208 -23.00 32.20 7.34
C ASP A 208 -21.57 32.72 7.53
N ASP A 209 -20.89 32.22 8.57
CA ASP A 209 -19.52 32.58 8.88
C ASP A 209 -18.54 32.00 7.86
N ARG A 210 -17.37 32.67 7.75
CA ARG A 210 -16.34 32.30 6.77
C ARG A 210 -15.88 30.85 6.93
N LEU A 211 -15.83 30.35 8.16
CA LEU A 211 -15.34 28.99 8.44
C LEU A 211 -16.36 27.94 7.98
N SER A 212 -17.64 28.12 8.31
CA SER A 212 -18.72 27.21 7.88
C SER A 212 -18.85 27.14 6.37
N LYS A 213 -18.72 28.28 5.66
CA LYS A 213 -18.73 28.29 4.18
C LYS A 213 -17.58 27.48 3.60
N GLN A 214 -16.38 27.64 4.13
CA GLN A 214 -15.22 26.85 3.71
C GLN A 214 -15.41 25.36 4.01
N ALA A 215 -15.96 25.02 5.18
CA ALA A 215 -16.24 23.65 5.56
C ALA A 215 -17.29 23.00 4.65
N ASN A 216 -18.33 23.74 4.26
CA ASN A 216 -19.35 23.26 3.32
C ASN A 216 -18.77 23.02 1.93
N GLU A 217 -17.93 23.93 1.44
CA GLU A 217 -17.25 23.79 0.16
C GLU A 217 -16.36 22.56 0.13
N ASN A 218 -15.61 22.29 1.21
CA ASN A 218 -14.76 21.10 1.32
C ASN A 218 -15.59 19.81 1.38
N ALA A 219 -16.65 19.77 2.20
CA ALA A 219 -17.51 18.60 2.34
C ALA A 219 -18.22 18.22 1.03
N THR A 220 -18.59 19.22 0.22
CA THR A 220 -19.32 19.00 -1.04
C THR A 220 -18.42 19.03 -2.28
N LEU A 221 -17.11 19.18 -2.14
CA LEU A 221 -16.16 19.41 -3.24
C LEU A 221 -16.30 18.38 -4.36
N LEU A 222 -16.30 17.09 -4.03
CA LEU A 222 -16.42 16.00 -5.01
C LEU A 222 -17.76 16.03 -5.74
N PHE A 223 -18.85 16.30 -5.02
CA PHE A 223 -20.18 16.42 -5.60
C PHE A 223 -20.29 17.65 -6.51
N ARG A 224 -19.74 18.79 -6.10
CA ARG A 224 -19.68 20.02 -6.92
C ARG A 224 -18.92 19.78 -8.23
N CYS A 225 -17.76 19.11 -8.17
CA CYS A 225 -16.99 18.74 -9.35
C CYS A 225 -17.77 17.79 -10.28
N LEU A 226 -18.49 16.81 -9.73
CA LEU A 226 -19.33 15.91 -10.50
C LEU A 226 -20.46 16.67 -11.21
N VAL A 227 -21.19 17.53 -10.49
CA VAL A 227 -22.31 18.31 -11.03
C VAL A 227 -21.81 19.26 -12.12
N ARG A 228 -20.74 20.02 -11.89
CA ARG A 228 -20.17 20.95 -12.89
C ARG A 228 -19.68 20.21 -14.13
N SER A 229 -19.00 19.07 -13.96
CA SER A 229 -18.52 18.30 -15.11
C SER A 229 -19.67 17.65 -15.91
N THR A 230 -20.74 17.20 -15.24
CA THR A 230 -21.85 16.54 -15.91
C THR A 230 -22.78 17.57 -16.56
N LEU A 231 -23.14 18.63 -15.84
CA LEU A 231 -24.08 19.67 -16.27
C LEU A 231 -23.39 20.90 -16.88
N CYS A 232 -22.22 20.75 -17.48
CA CYS A 232 -21.57 21.87 -18.17
C CYS A 232 -22.42 22.35 -19.36
N ALA A 233 -22.35 23.64 -19.68
CA ALA A 233 -23.14 24.24 -20.75
C ALA A 233 -23.03 23.45 -22.07
N LYS A 234 -21.81 23.00 -22.41
CA LYS A 234 -21.56 22.20 -23.61
C LYS A 234 -22.25 20.83 -23.60
N ASN A 235 -22.10 20.04 -22.54
CA ASN A 235 -22.68 18.69 -22.48
C ASN A 235 -24.22 18.77 -22.45
N VAL A 236 -24.77 19.72 -21.70
CA VAL A 236 -26.22 19.93 -21.59
C VAL A 236 -26.82 20.29 -22.95
N SER A 237 -26.20 21.22 -23.68
CA SER A 237 -26.71 21.67 -24.98
C SER A 237 -26.38 20.70 -26.13
N GLU A 238 -25.20 20.10 -26.17
CA GLU A 238 -24.76 19.26 -27.30
C GLU A 238 -25.16 17.79 -27.14
N GLU A 239 -24.83 17.17 -26.01
CA GLU A 239 -24.96 15.72 -25.76
C GLU A 239 -26.37 15.37 -25.26
N TYR A 240 -26.90 16.16 -24.31
CA TYR A 240 -28.18 15.89 -23.67
C TYR A 240 -29.37 16.58 -24.34
N ARG A 241 -29.13 17.73 -24.99
CA ARG A 241 -30.15 18.49 -25.73
C ARG A 241 -31.36 18.85 -24.87
N LEU A 242 -31.12 19.20 -23.60
CA LEU A 242 -32.20 19.53 -22.66
C LEU A 242 -32.91 20.82 -23.07
N SER A 243 -34.23 20.88 -22.91
CA SER A 243 -35.00 22.13 -23.02
C SER A 243 -34.95 22.94 -21.73
N SER A 244 -35.44 24.19 -21.76
CA SER A 244 -35.48 25.04 -20.56
C SER A 244 -36.30 24.40 -19.43
N GLU A 245 -37.49 23.90 -19.75
CA GLU A 245 -38.39 23.24 -18.78
C GLU A 245 -37.77 21.95 -18.22
N ALA A 246 -37.16 21.14 -19.09
CA ALA A 246 -36.50 19.89 -18.70
C ALA A 246 -35.31 20.14 -17.77
N PHE A 247 -34.54 21.20 -18.03
CA PHE A 247 -33.41 21.58 -17.18
C PHE A 247 -33.86 22.07 -15.79
N GLU A 248 -34.91 22.90 -15.71
CA GLU A 248 -35.43 23.35 -14.42
C GLU A 248 -35.97 22.20 -13.58
N TRP A 249 -36.69 21.28 -14.21
CA TRP A 249 -37.14 20.06 -13.55
C TRP A 249 -35.97 19.23 -13.03
N LEU A 250 -34.92 19.06 -13.84
CA LEU A 250 -33.72 18.31 -13.45
C LEU A 250 -33.02 18.93 -12.23
N ILE A 251 -32.86 20.25 -12.20
CA ILE A 251 -32.23 20.96 -11.07
C ILE A 251 -33.06 20.77 -9.80
N GLY A 252 -34.39 20.91 -9.87
CA GLY A 252 -35.27 20.69 -8.72
C GLY A 252 -35.26 19.25 -8.19
N GLU A 253 -35.19 18.26 -9.08
CA GLU A 253 -35.08 16.86 -8.67
C GLU A 253 -33.70 16.57 -8.03
N ILE A 254 -32.60 17.12 -8.55
CA ILE A 254 -31.27 16.97 -7.93
C ILE A 254 -31.25 17.58 -6.53
N GLU A 255 -31.80 18.79 -6.37
CA GLU A 255 -31.91 19.46 -5.07
C GLU A 255 -32.68 18.58 -4.06
N THR A 256 -33.86 18.10 -4.47
CA THR A 256 -34.73 17.27 -3.61
C THR A 256 -34.03 15.97 -3.21
N ARG A 257 -33.39 15.28 -4.16
CA ARG A 257 -32.68 14.03 -3.91
C ARG A 257 -31.45 14.22 -3.04
N PHE A 258 -30.74 15.34 -3.20
CA PHE A 258 -29.59 15.66 -2.37
C PHE A 258 -30.01 15.93 -0.92
N GLN A 259 -31.12 16.66 -0.70
CA GLN A 259 -31.66 16.88 0.64
C GLN A 259 -32.13 15.57 1.30
N GLN A 260 -32.76 14.67 0.53
CA GLN A 260 -33.15 13.33 1.02
C GLN A 260 -31.95 12.43 1.33
N ALA A 261 -30.79 12.69 0.74
CA ALA A 261 -29.58 11.92 0.97
C ALA A 261 -28.83 12.33 2.25
N GLN A 262 -29.24 13.40 2.93
CA GLN A 262 -28.57 13.83 4.17
C GLN A 262 -28.84 12.86 5.31
N CYS A 263 -27.82 12.64 6.15
CA CYS A 263 -27.93 11.77 7.31
C CYS A 263 -28.91 12.33 8.35
N ALA A 264 -29.79 11.46 8.86
CA ALA A 264 -30.77 11.84 9.86
C ALA A 264 -30.07 12.05 11.22
N PRO A 265 -30.27 13.20 11.89
CA PRO A 265 -29.76 13.39 13.23
C PRO A 265 -30.43 12.42 14.20
N GLY A 266 -29.66 11.90 15.15
CA GLY A 266 -30.11 10.87 16.10
C GLY A 266 -29.83 9.45 15.63
N GLU A 267 -29.27 9.24 14.44
CA GLU A 267 -28.95 7.93 13.92
C GLU A 267 -27.79 7.26 14.68
N MET A 268 -27.98 6.00 15.08
CA MET A 268 -27.01 5.20 15.82
C MET A 268 -25.96 4.59 14.89
N VAL A 269 -25.16 5.44 14.26
CA VAL A 269 -24.20 5.08 13.21
C VAL A 269 -23.12 4.10 13.67
N GLY A 270 -22.76 4.08 14.95
CA GLY A 270 -21.75 3.15 15.46
C GLY A 270 -22.20 1.69 15.44
N ALA A 271 -23.48 1.43 15.72
CA ALA A 271 -24.04 0.09 15.63
C ALA A 271 -24.14 -0.39 14.17
N LEU A 272 -24.54 0.51 13.26
CA LEU A 272 -24.60 0.24 11.82
C LEU A 272 -23.20 -0.05 11.27
N ALA A 273 -22.21 0.80 11.55
CA ALA A 273 -20.82 0.60 11.14
C ALA A 273 -20.23 -0.73 11.66
N ALA A 274 -20.57 -1.12 12.91
CA ALA A 274 -20.14 -2.41 13.47
C ALA A 274 -20.70 -3.60 12.68
N GLN A 275 -21.95 -3.53 12.26
CA GLN A 275 -22.60 -4.57 11.46
C GLN A 275 -22.06 -4.60 10.03
N SER A 276 -21.90 -3.44 9.39
CA SER A 276 -21.35 -3.32 8.04
C SER A 276 -19.90 -3.82 7.93
N LEU A 277 -19.12 -3.74 9.01
CA LEU A 277 -17.77 -4.31 9.04
C LEU A 277 -17.76 -5.82 9.32
N GLY A 278 -18.63 -6.31 10.20
CA GLY A 278 -18.56 -7.71 10.62
C GLY A 278 -19.36 -8.69 9.77
N GLU A 279 -20.40 -8.24 9.04
CA GLU A 279 -21.07 -9.07 8.01
C GLU A 279 -20.09 -9.56 6.93
N PRO A 280 -19.28 -8.71 6.25
CA PRO A 280 -18.34 -9.19 5.25
C PRO A 280 -17.20 -10.01 5.88
N ALA A 281 -16.88 -9.78 7.16
CA ALA A 281 -15.92 -10.62 7.87
C ALA A 281 -16.41 -12.08 7.97
N THR A 282 -17.72 -12.34 7.98
CA THR A 282 -18.27 -13.70 7.89
C THR A 282 -18.00 -14.36 6.54
N GLN A 283 -17.87 -13.59 5.46
CA GLN A 283 -17.59 -14.09 4.11
C GLN A 283 -16.09 -14.22 3.82
N MET A 284 -15.27 -13.31 4.37
CA MET A 284 -13.81 -13.32 4.21
C MET A 284 -13.14 -14.56 4.82
N THR A 285 -13.84 -15.26 5.71
CA THR A 285 -13.44 -16.56 6.25
C THR A 285 -13.17 -17.60 5.16
N LEU A 286 -14.01 -17.64 4.12
CA LEU A 286 -14.06 -18.73 3.14
C LEU A 286 -13.08 -18.53 1.97
N ASN A 287 -12.64 -17.30 1.68
CA ASN A 287 -11.92 -16.96 0.44
C ASN A 287 -10.40 -16.73 0.59
N THR A 288 -9.79 -17.14 1.70
CA THR A 288 -8.44 -16.66 2.08
C THR A 288 -7.29 -17.25 1.24
N PHE A 289 -7.50 -18.38 0.53
CA PHE A 289 -6.40 -19.14 -0.09
C PHE A 289 -6.28 -19.01 -1.63
N HIS A 290 -7.14 -18.23 -2.29
CA HIS A 290 -7.30 -18.30 -3.75
C HIS A 290 -6.64 -17.18 -4.57
N PHE A 291 -5.81 -16.31 -3.99
CA PHE A 291 -5.04 -15.37 -4.81
C PHE A 291 -3.84 -16.07 -5.49
N ALA A 292 -4.11 -16.72 -6.61
CA ALA A 292 -3.08 -17.21 -7.52
C ALA A 292 -2.45 -16.02 -8.27
N GLY A 293 -1.13 -15.85 -8.19
CA GLY A 293 -0.42 -14.92 -9.08
C GLY A 293 0.70 -14.07 -8.45
N VAL A 294 0.91 -14.09 -7.13
CA VAL A 294 2.04 -13.39 -6.50
C VAL A 294 2.79 -14.34 -5.56
N SER A 295 4.08 -14.53 -5.84
CA SER A 295 4.97 -15.51 -5.19
C SER A 295 4.97 -15.45 -3.66
N SER A 296 4.84 -16.62 -3.02
CA SER A 296 5.39 -17.07 -1.71
C SER A 296 5.30 -16.16 -0.48
N LYS A 297 4.61 -15.02 -0.52
CA LYS A 297 4.38 -14.16 0.64
C LYS A 297 3.12 -14.63 1.35
N ASN A 298 3.31 -15.41 2.41
CA ASN A 298 2.27 -15.78 3.38
C ASN A 298 1.81 -14.52 4.15
N VAL A 299 1.07 -13.63 3.48
CA VAL A 299 0.38 -12.53 4.16
C VAL A 299 -0.80 -13.13 4.89
N THR A 300 -0.90 -12.92 6.20
CA THR A 300 -2.10 -13.27 6.94
C THR A 300 -3.27 -12.44 6.39
N LEU A 301 -4.25 -13.11 5.81
CA LEU A 301 -5.48 -12.50 5.27
C LEU A 301 -6.70 -13.03 6.05
N GLY A 302 -7.87 -12.45 5.78
CA GLY A 302 -9.13 -12.88 6.38
C GLY A 302 -9.26 -12.57 7.87
N VAL A 303 -10.02 -13.41 8.58
CA VAL A 303 -10.34 -13.24 10.00
C VAL A 303 -9.12 -13.19 10.94
N PRO A 304 -8.06 -14.01 10.75
CA PRO A 304 -6.85 -13.90 11.57
C PRO A 304 -6.23 -12.50 11.52
N ARG A 305 -6.22 -11.86 10.35
CA ARG A 305 -5.69 -10.51 10.19
C ARG A 305 -6.58 -9.46 10.83
N LEU A 306 -7.90 -9.59 10.65
CA LEU A 306 -8.87 -8.71 11.30
C LEU A 306 -8.72 -8.74 12.84
N LYS A 307 -8.51 -9.94 13.42
CA LYS A 307 -8.25 -10.12 14.85
C LYS A 307 -6.95 -9.46 15.31
N GLU A 308 -5.87 -9.58 14.54
CA GLU A 308 -4.60 -8.92 14.84
C GLU A 308 -4.74 -7.39 14.88
N ILE A 309 -5.46 -6.83 13.91
CA ILE A 309 -5.68 -5.38 13.78
C ILE A 309 -6.56 -4.87 14.94
N ILE A 310 -7.70 -5.50 15.19
CA ILE A 310 -8.62 -5.10 16.28
C ILE A 310 -7.94 -5.19 17.65
N ASN A 311 -7.05 -6.16 17.85
CA ASN A 311 -6.34 -6.34 19.11
C ASN A 311 -5.04 -5.51 19.21
N ILE A 312 -4.61 -4.84 18.14
CA ILE A 312 -3.35 -4.08 18.08
C ILE A 312 -2.18 -4.95 18.60
N SER A 313 -2.01 -6.12 17.98
CA SER A 313 -1.04 -7.11 18.46
C SER A 313 0.41 -6.63 18.25
N LYS A 314 1.23 -6.66 19.31
CA LYS A 314 2.64 -6.20 19.25
C LYS A 314 3.53 -7.00 18.28
N LYS A 315 3.26 -8.30 18.12
CA LYS A 315 4.01 -9.20 17.23
C LYS A 315 3.04 -9.81 16.20
N PRO A 316 2.81 -9.16 15.04
CA PRO A 316 1.97 -9.73 13.98
C PRO A 316 2.62 -11.00 13.42
N LYS A 317 1.82 -11.97 12.98
CA LYS A 317 2.35 -13.27 12.49
C LYS A 317 3.18 -13.15 11.21
N ALA A 318 2.79 -12.25 10.30
CA ALA A 318 3.46 -12.03 9.03
C ALA A 318 3.71 -10.53 8.81
N PRO A 319 4.72 -9.94 9.48
CA PRO A 319 5.11 -8.56 9.22
C PRO A 319 5.63 -8.44 7.78
N SER A 320 5.16 -7.42 7.07
CA SER A 320 5.59 -7.13 5.71
C SER A 320 5.77 -5.63 5.52
N LEU A 321 6.72 -5.28 4.65
CA LEU A 321 7.02 -3.91 4.30
C LEU A 321 7.28 -3.83 2.79
N THR A 322 6.63 -2.89 2.12
CA THR A 322 6.83 -2.63 0.69
C THR A 322 7.72 -1.40 0.54
N VAL A 323 8.94 -1.59 0.03
CA VAL A 323 9.89 -0.51 -0.26
C VAL A 323 9.76 -0.11 -1.72
N PHE A 324 9.41 1.15 -1.99
CA PHE A 324 9.44 1.70 -3.34
C PHE A 324 10.83 2.29 -3.63
N LEU A 325 11.42 1.91 -4.76
CA LEU A 325 12.70 2.42 -5.22
C LEU A 325 12.51 3.69 -6.04
N THR A 326 13.50 4.59 -6.03
CA THR A 326 13.50 5.84 -6.80
C THR A 326 14.67 5.88 -7.79
N GLY A 327 14.60 6.81 -8.75
CA GLY A 327 15.67 7.06 -9.73
C GLY A 327 15.94 5.85 -10.65
N ALA A 328 17.21 5.58 -10.92
CA ALA A 328 17.62 4.50 -11.82
C ALA A 328 17.27 3.11 -11.27
N ALA A 329 17.34 2.91 -9.95
CA ALA A 329 17.03 1.62 -9.32
C ALA A 329 15.56 1.21 -9.45
N ALA A 330 14.66 2.16 -9.71
CA ALA A 330 13.25 1.86 -9.98
C ALA A 330 13.01 1.24 -11.37
N ARG A 331 13.94 1.44 -12.32
CA ARG A 331 13.80 0.99 -13.71
C ARG A 331 14.78 -0.12 -14.08
N ASP A 332 15.86 -0.25 -13.33
CA ASP A 332 16.97 -1.16 -13.61
C ASP A 332 17.04 -2.28 -12.56
N ALA A 333 16.92 -3.52 -13.01
CA ALA A 333 16.92 -4.71 -12.18
C ALA A 333 18.27 -4.94 -11.47
N GLU A 334 19.40 -4.61 -12.09
CA GLU A 334 20.72 -4.82 -11.46
C GLU A 334 20.93 -3.87 -10.29
N LYS A 335 20.54 -2.60 -10.46
CA LYS A 335 20.59 -1.60 -9.39
C LYS A 335 19.57 -1.90 -8.29
N ALA A 336 18.40 -2.43 -8.64
CA ALA A 336 17.43 -2.92 -7.66
C ALA A 336 18.02 -4.07 -6.83
N LYS A 337 18.74 -5.02 -7.45
CA LYS A 337 19.44 -6.10 -6.75
C LYS A 337 20.50 -5.56 -5.78
N ASN A 338 21.24 -4.51 -6.15
CA ASN A 338 22.20 -3.88 -5.23
C ASN A 338 21.53 -3.32 -3.97
N VAL A 339 20.34 -2.72 -4.11
CA VAL A 339 19.57 -2.23 -2.95
C VAL A 339 19.05 -3.40 -2.11
N LEU A 340 18.59 -4.49 -2.76
CA LEU A 340 18.16 -5.70 -2.07
C LEU A 340 19.27 -6.29 -1.20
N CYS A 341 20.48 -6.46 -1.76
CA CYS A 341 21.63 -7.01 -1.02
C CYS A 341 21.99 -6.16 0.21
N ARG A 342 21.80 -4.84 0.16
CA ARG A 342 22.07 -3.94 1.28
C ARG A 342 21.00 -3.98 2.37
N LEU A 343 19.77 -4.32 2.03
CA LEU A 343 18.65 -4.37 2.97
C LEU A 343 18.43 -5.77 3.56
N GLU A 344 18.83 -6.82 2.83
CA GLU A 344 18.67 -8.19 3.28
C GLU A 344 19.64 -8.50 4.43
N HIS A 345 19.08 -8.76 5.61
CA HIS A 345 19.85 -9.24 6.75
C HIS A 345 20.50 -10.60 6.45
N THR A 346 21.82 -10.58 6.33
CA THR A 346 22.65 -11.71 5.98
C THR A 346 23.60 -11.98 7.12
N THR A 347 23.44 -13.10 7.82
CA THR A 347 24.44 -13.51 8.81
C THR A 347 25.56 -14.27 8.12
N LEU A 348 26.76 -14.29 8.73
CA LEU A 348 27.88 -15.07 8.23
C LEU A 348 27.52 -16.55 8.06
N LYS A 349 26.71 -17.11 8.97
CA LYS A 349 26.15 -18.47 8.85
C LYS A 349 25.41 -18.76 7.55
N LYS A 350 24.76 -17.77 6.95
CA LYS A 350 24.12 -17.96 5.64
C LYS A 350 25.14 -18.02 4.51
N VAL A 351 26.35 -17.50 4.67
CA VAL A 351 27.38 -17.45 3.62
C VAL A 351 28.35 -18.61 3.77
N THR A 352 28.63 -19.03 5.01
CA THR A 352 29.51 -20.15 5.34
C THR A 352 28.93 -21.50 4.89
N ALA A 353 29.75 -22.28 4.21
CA ALA A 353 29.48 -23.67 3.82
C ALA A 353 29.90 -24.65 4.93
N ASN A 354 31.09 -24.47 5.49
CA ASN A 354 31.66 -25.35 6.52
C ASN A 354 32.59 -24.58 7.46
N THR A 355 32.69 -25.03 8.71
CA THR A 355 33.63 -24.52 9.71
C THR A 355 34.35 -25.70 10.36
N ALA A 356 35.66 -25.58 10.53
CA ALA A 356 36.48 -26.61 11.15
C ALA A 356 37.63 -25.99 11.93
N ILE A 357 37.87 -26.51 13.13
CA ILE A 357 39.01 -26.12 13.98
C ILE A 357 40.12 -27.14 13.77
N TYR A 358 41.30 -26.65 13.42
CA TYR A 358 42.51 -27.45 13.22
C TYR A 358 43.57 -27.02 14.23
N TYR A 359 44.41 -27.97 14.63
CA TYR A 359 45.61 -27.70 15.40
C TYR A 359 46.79 -27.59 14.41
N ASP A 360 47.33 -26.37 14.25
CA ASP A 360 48.33 -26.02 13.23
C ASP A 360 49.52 -25.26 13.87
N PRO A 361 50.51 -26.00 14.42
CA PRO A 361 51.58 -25.46 15.27
C PRO A 361 52.52 -24.48 14.60
N GLU A 362 52.75 -24.64 13.29
CA GLU A 362 53.65 -23.78 12.50
C GLU A 362 52.81 -22.93 11.53
N PRO A 363 52.63 -21.62 11.77
CA PRO A 363 51.81 -20.77 10.91
C PRO A 363 52.23 -20.74 9.43
N GLN A 364 53.51 -20.95 9.15
CA GLN A 364 54.08 -20.96 7.80
C GLN A 364 53.95 -22.32 7.09
N ARG A 365 53.89 -23.43 7.84
CA ARG A 365 53.83 -24.77 7.29
C ARG A 365 52.56 -25.46 7.79
N THR A 366 51.49 -25.23 7.04
CA THR A 366 50.14 -25.69 7.40
C THR A 366 50.00 -27.20 7.21
N VAL A 367 49.27 -27.84 8.11
CA VAL A 367 48.85 -29.26 7.97
C VAL A 367 47.94 -29.48 6.75
N ILE A 368 47.27 -28.43 6.29
CA ILE A 368 46.32 -28.45 5.17
C ILE A 368 47.06 -28.14 3.86
N ALA A 369 47.25 -29.18 3.03
CA ALA A 369 48.00 -29.08 1.78
C ALA A 369 47.39 -28.13 0.74
N GLU A 370 46.05 -28.04 0.68
CA GLU A 370 45.32 -27.18 -0.28
C GLU A 370 45.49 -25.68 0.00
N ASP A 371 45.86 -25.30 1.23
CA ASP A 371 46.00 -23.90 1.64
C ASP A 371 47.47 -23.45 1.67
N GLN A 372 48.43 -24.36 1.46
CA GLN A 372 49.86 -24.10 1.68
C GLN A 372 50.42 -23.00 0.76
N GLU A 373 49.94 -22.94 -0.48
CA GLU A 373 50.42 -21.99 -1.48
C GLU A 373 50.10 -20.54 -1.10
N PHE A 374 48.85 -20.23 -0.74
CA PHE A 374 48.47 -18.86 -0.39
C PHE A 374 48.98 -18.43 0.99
N VAL A 375 49.09 -19.37 1.94
CA VAL A 375 49.65 -19.09 3.27
C VAL A 375 51.13 -18.72 3.16
N ASN A 376 51.89 -19.42 2.33
CA ASN A 376 53.30 -19.08 2.08
C ASN A 376 53.45 -17.66 1.52
N VAL A 377 52.67 -17.33 0.48
CA VAL A 377 52.71 -16.00 -0.15
C VAL A 377 52.34 -14.89 0.85
N TYR A 378 51.37 -15.12 1.73
CA TYR A 378 50.99 -14.14 2.75
C TYR A 378 52.12 -13.84 3.73
N TYR A 379 52.85 -14.87 4.17
CA TYR A 379 53.96 -14.72 5.13
C TYR A 379 55.32 -14.38 4.50
N GLU A 380 55.42 -14.29 3.17
CA GLU A 380 56.62 -13.78 2.47
C GLU A 380 56.86 -12.28 2.71
N MET A 381 55.82 -11.52 3.08
CA MET A 381 55.92 -10.12 3.53
C MET A 381 55.44 -10.01 4.99
N PRO A 382 56.34 -10.09 5.98
CA PRO A 382 55.94 -10.17 7.38
C PRO A 382 55.55 -8.81 7.94
N ASP A 383 54.24 -8.53 8.00
CA ASP A 383 53.69 -7.37 8.71
C ASP A 383 53.55 -7.61 10.24
N PHE A 384 53.60 -8.87 10.69
CA PHE A 384 53.44 -9.27 12.09
C PHE A 384 54.41 -10.39 12.49
N ASP A 385 54.69 -10.48 13.80
CA ASP A 385 55.54 -11.52 14.38
C ASP A 385 54.75 -12.86 14.51
N PRO A 386 55.08 -13.90 13.73
CA PRO A 386 54.32 -15.16 13.71
C PRO A 386 54.35 -15.92 15.03
N GLN A 387 55.24 -15.57 15.96
CA GLN A 387 55.37 -16.22 17.27
C GLN A 387 54.28 -15.82 18.27
N LYS A 388 53.53 -14.75 17.98
CA LYS A 388 52.44 -14.25 18.86
C LYS A 388 51.07 -14.86 18.55
N ILE A 389 51.00 -15.81 17.62
CA ILE A 389 49.74 -16.34 17.12
C ILE A 389 49.43 -17.69 17.78
N SER A 390 48.17 -17.93 18.16
CA SER A 390 47.75 -19.23 18.71
C SER A 390 47.96 -20.37 17.69
N PRO A 391 48.36 -21.58 18.15
CA PRO A 391 48.47 -22.77 17.31
C PRO A 391 47.12 -23.32 16.85
N TRP A 392 46.01 -22.89 17.47
CA TRP A 392 44.67 -23.27 17.02
C TRP A 392 44.19 -22.39 15.88
N LEU A 393 43.73 -23.02 14.80
CA LEU A 393 43.25 -22.38 13.58
C LEU A 393 41.76 -22.67 13.37
N LEU A 394 40.95 -21.62 13.28
CA LEU A 394 39.58 -21.72 12.80
C LEU A 394 39.55 -21.50 11.29
N ARG A 395 39.17 -22.54 10.54
CA ARG A 395 39.02 -22.50 9.08
C ARG A 395 37.53 -22.43 8.72
N VAL A 396 37.17 -21.40 7.98
CA VAL A 396 35.81 -21.14 7.49
C VAL A 396 35.82 -21.24 5.97
N GLU A 397 35.05 -22.17 5.44
CA GLU A 397 34.82 -22.32 4.00
C GLU A 397 33.52 -21.61 3.61
N LEU A 398 33.55 -20.71 2.63
CA LEU A 398 32.39 -19.94 2.18
C LEU A 398 31.80 -20.51 0.88
N ASP A 399 30.47 -20.44 0.76
CA ASP A 399 29.76 -20.87 -0.46
C ASP A 399 29.84 -19.80 -1.55
N ARG A 400 30.57 -20.11 -2.63
CA ARG A 400 30.76 -19.24 -3.81
C ARG A 400 29.45 -18.79 -4.44
N LYS A 401 28.41 -19.64 -4.44
CA LYS A 401 27.12 -19.28 -5.05
C LYS A 401 26.45 -18.15 -4.25
N ARG A 402 26.47 -18.26 -2.93
CA ARG A 402 25.87 -17.26 -2.03
C ARG A 402 26.66 -15.96 -2.00
N MET A 403 27.99 -16.04 -2.05
CA MET A 403 28.87 -14.86 -2.21
C MET A 403 28.54 -14.07 -3.47
N THR A 404 28.40 -14.76 -4.61
CA THR A 404 28.07 -14.14 -5.90
C THR A 404 26.67 -13.54 -5.92
N ASP A 405 25.68 -14.25 -5.36
CA ASP A 405 24.30 -13.77 -5.32
C ASP A 405 24.14 -12.50 -4.47
N LYS A 406 24.93 -12.38 -3.40
CA LYS A 406 24.91 -11.24 -2.48
C LYS A 406 25.92 -10.15 -2.83
N LYS A 407 26.74 -10.35 -3.86
CA LYS A 407 27.82 -9.45 -4.29
C LYS A 407 28.77 -9.10 -3.13
N LEU A 408 29.13 -10.11 -2.34
CA LEU A 408 30.10 -9.99 -1.25
C LEU A 408 31.50 -10.34 -1.77
N THR A 409 32.51 -9.71 -1.19
CA THR A 409 33.94 -9.97 -1.45
C THR A 409 34.61 -10.43 -0.17
N MET A 410 35.69 -11.22 -0.26
CA MET A 410 36.43 -11.71 0.91
C MET A 410 37.01 -10.56 1.75
N GLU A 411 37.45 -9.48 1.09
CA GLU A 411 37.96 -8.26 1.73
C GLU A 411 36.92 -7.63 2.67
N GLN A 412 35.67 -7.45 2.20
CA GLN A 412 34.58 -6.89 3.01
C GLN A 412 34.26 -7.74 4.24
N ILE A 413 34.36 -9.07 4.11
CA ILE A 413 34.11 -10.00 5.23
C ILE A 413 35.24 -9.89 6.25
N ALA A 414 36.50 -9.93 5.81
CA ALA A 414 37.66 -9.81 6.69
C ALA A 414 37.67 -8.47 7.44
N GLU A 415 37.39 -7.36 6.75
CA GLU A 415 37.29 -6.03 7.37
C GLU A 415 36.19 -5.99 8.45
N LYS A 416 35.03 -6.63 8.19
CA LYS A 416 33.94 -6.71 9.17
C LYS A 416 34.29 -7.56 10.39
N ILE A 417 35.04 -8.66 10.22
CA ILE A 417 35.48 -9.50 11.33
C ILE A 417 36.46 -8.72 12.21
N ASN A 418 37.44 -8.06 11.61
CA ASN A 418 38.41 -7.24 12.34
C ASN A 418 37.73 -6.03 13.03
N GLN A 419 36.72 -5.41 12.42
CA GLN A 419 35.92 -4.36 13.08
C GLN A 419 35.11 -4.87 14.28
N GLY A 420 34.64 -6.12 14.25
CA GLY A 420 33.81 -6.70 15.30
C GLY A 420 34.61 -7.18 16.51
N PHE A 421 35.78 -7.76 16.28
CA PHE A 421 36.60 -8.40 17.32
C PHE A 421 37.90 -7.65 17.65
N GLY A 422 38.22 -6.57 16.92
CA GLY A 422 39.44 -5.78 17.13
C GLY A 422 40.70 -6.49 16.64
N ASP A 423 41.86 -6.03 17.16
CA ASP A 423 43.20 -6.54 16.82
C ASP A 423 43.53 -7.89 17.49
N ASP A 424 42.60 -8.46 18.27
CA ASP A 424 42.77 -9.73 18.98
C ASP A 424 42.63 -10.95 18.05
N LEU A 425 42.10 -10.76 16.84
CA LEU A 425 41.97 -11.79 15.81
C LEU A 425 42.77 -11.43 14.56
N ASN A 426 43.58 -12.38 14.09
CA ASN A 426 44.21 -12.30 12.79
C ASN A 426 43.39 -13.11 11.77
N CYS A 427 42.94 -12.44 10.72
CA CYS A 427 42.15 -13.02 9.64
C CYS A 427 42.94 -13.04 8.33
N ILE A 428 43.15 -14.24 7.77
CA ILE A 428 43.78 -14.46 6.47
C ILE A 428 42.73 -15.06 5.54
N PHE A 429 42.68 -14.61 4.30
CA PHE A 429 41.77 -15.13 3.28
C PHE A 429 42.54 -15.38 1.98
N ASN A 430 41.98 -16.24 1.12
CA ASN A 430 42.50 -16.46 -0.22
C ASN A 430 41.76 -15.59 -1.26
N ASP A 431 42.34 -15.49 -2.47
CA ASP A 431 41.77 -14.70 -3.56
C ASP A 431 40.40 -15.26 -4.01
N ASP A 432 39.51 -14.37 -4.45
CA ASP A 432 38.15 -14.69 -4.92
C ASP A 432 38.17 -15.62 -6.16
N ASN A 433 39.32 -15.76 -6.81
CA ASN A 433 39.55 -16.65 -7.96
C ASN A 433 39.83 -18.11 -7.57
N ALA A 434 40.09 -18.41 -6.30
CA ALA A 434 40.37 -19.77 -5.84
C ALA A 434 39.16 -20.71 -6.02
N GLU A 435 39.42 -22.02 -6.11
CA GLU A 435 38.35 -23.02 -6.27
C GLU A 435 37.43 -23.07 -5.04
N LYS A 436 38.02 -22.96 -3.85
CA LYS A 436 37.32 -22.84 -2.57
C LYS A 436 37.62 -21.49 -1.96
N LEU A 437 36.60 -20.83 -1.43
CA LEU A 437 36.76 -19.58 -0.69
C LEU A 437 37.01 -19.93 0.78
N VAL A 438 38.21 -19.66 1.26
CA VAL A 438 38.68 -20.07 2.59
C VAL A 438 39.13 -18.84 3.37
N LEU A 439 38.64 -18.75 4.60
CA LEU A 439 39.03 -17.75 5.57
C LEU A 439 39.60 -18.46 6.81
N ARG A 440 40.74 -18.00 7.27
CA ARG A 440 41.54 -18.56 8.37
C ARG A 440 41.62 -17.52 9.47
N ILE A 441 41.17 -17.89 10.66
CA ILE A 441 41.17 -17.02 11.84
C ILE A 441 42.06 -17.64 12.90
N ARG A 442 42.97 -16.83 13.43
CA ARG A 442 43.80 -17.18 14.58
C ARG A 442 43.73 -16.08 15.63
N ILE A 443 43.92 -16.47 16.89
CA ILE A 443 43.95 -15.52 18.01
C ILE A 443 45.36 -14.91 18.09
N MET A 444 45.42 -13.60 18.29
CA MET A 444 46.65 -12.88 18.58
C MET A 444 46.85 -12.83 20.09
N ASN A 445 47.92 -13.45 20.57
CA ASN A 445 48.34 -13.33 21.96
C ASN A 445 49.14 -12.03 22.10
N ASN A 446 48.50 -10.99 22.63
CA ASN A 446 49.20 -9.79 23.06
C ASN A 446 50.17 -10.15 24.19
N GLY A 447 51.45 -10.31 23.83
CA GLY A 447 52.54 -10.73 24.72
C GLY A 447 52.89 -9.76 25.86
N GLU A 448 52.08 -8.74 26.13
CA GLU A 448 52.25 -7.83 27.27
C GLU A 448 51.14 -8.05 28.29
N ASN A 449 51.29 -9.09 29.13
CA ASN A 449 50.80 -9.13 30.52
C ASN A 449 51.14 -10.44 31.27
N SER A 450 52.25 -11.12 30.94
CA SER A 450 52.62 -12.37 31.64
C SER A 450 54.07 -12.43 32.16
N SER A 451 54.80 -11.32 32.19
CA SER A 451 56.21 -11.34 32.63
C SER A 451 56.76 -10.01 33.14
N SER A 452 55.98 -9.21 33.88
CA SER A 452 56.53 -8.21 34.82
C SER A 452 55.48 -7.66 35.78
N ASN A 453 55.15 -8.41 36.84
CA ASN A 453 54.76 -7.83 38.13
C ASN A 453 54.94 -8.86 39.25
N LYS A 454 56.18 -8.97 39.74
CA LYS A 454 56.38 -9.43 41.12
C LYS A 454 55.95 -8.28 42.02
N PHE A 455 54.86 -8.48 42.75
CA PHE A 455 54.43 -7.86 44.02
C PHE A 455 52.92 -7.56 44.01
N ASN A 456 52.11 -8.57 44.32
CA ASN A 456 51.13 -8.53 45.42
C ASN A 456 50.32 -9.84 45.43
N ASP A 457 50.56 -10.63 46.47
CA ASP A 457 49.71 -11.75 46.86
C ASP A 457 48.35 -11.24 47.37
N ASN A 458 47.32 -12.05 47.12
CA ASN A 458 45.97 -12.03 47.71
C ASN A 458 44.90 -11.23 46.96
N GLN A 459 44.43 -11.79 45.84
CA GLN A 459 42.99 -11.94 45.57
C GLN A 459 42.78 -13.13 44.63
N GLU A 460 41.83 -14.00 44.99
CA GLU A 460 41.40 -15.18 44.26
C GLU A 460 40.97 -14.81 42.83
N GLU A 461 41.78 -15.16 41.82
CA GLU A 461 41.35 -15.30 40.42
C GLU A 461 41.24 -16.79 40.09
N ASP A 462 40.18 -17.44 40.60
CA ASP A 462 39.61 -18.62 39.95
C ASP A 462 38.60 -18.15 38.91
N VAL A 463 39.11 -17.76 37.74
CA VAL A 463 38.39 -17.92 36.49
C VAL A 463 39.40 -18.51 35.53
N ASP A 464 39.29 -19.83 35.31
CA ASP A 464 40.03 -20.55 34.28
C ASP A 464 40.14 -19.65 33.04
N LYS A 465 41.37 -19.27 32.66
CA LYS A 465 41.62 -18.72 31.33
C LYS A 465 41.04 -19.73 30.35
N MET A 466 39.95 -19.35 29.69
CA MET A 466 39.21 -20.22 28.79
C MET A 466 40.19 -20.91 27.85
N GLU A 467 40.18 -22.25 27.81
CA GLU A 467 41.07 -23.00 26.92
C GLU A 467 40.89 -22.47 25.48
N ASP A 468 42.00 -22.24 24.77
CA ASP A 468 42.01 -21.60 23.44
C ASP A 468 41.01 -22.25 22.46
N ASP A 469 40.78 -23.56 22.58
CA ASP A 469 39.84 -24.32 21.76
C ASP A 469 38.36 -24.04 22.12
N MET A 470 38.04 -23.92 23.41
CA MET A 470 36.73 -23.49 23.89
C MET A 470 36.46 -22.04 23.50
N PHE A 471 37.47 -21.18 23.57
CA PHE A 471 37.37 -19.79 23.15
C PHE A 471 37.07 -19.67 21.65
N LEU A 472 37.76 -20.44 20.79
CA LEU A 472 37.46 -20.50 19.35
C LEU A 472 36.05 -21.02 19.06
N ARG A 473 35.54 -21.99 19.81
CA ARG A 473 34.14 -22.46 19.66
C ARG A 473 33.12 -21.40 20.04
N CYS A 474 33.40 -20.61 21.07
CA CYS A 474 32.54 -19.49 21.46
C CYS A 474 32.59 -18.37 20.42
N ILE A 475 33.76 -18.07 19.87
CA ILE A 475 33.91 -17.12 18.76
C ILE A 475 33.16 -17.63 17.54
N GLU A 476 33.31 -18.90 17.15
CA GLU A 476 32.61 -19.48 16.02
C GLU A 476 31.09 -19.31 16.16
N ALA A 477 30.52 -19.68 17.32
CA ALA A 477 29.09 -19.58 17.55
C ALA A 477 28.58 -18.13 17.48
N ASN A 478 29.31 -17.19 18.09
CA ASN A 478 28.97 -15.77 18.11
C ASN A 478 29.12 -15.13 16.72
N MET A 479 30.23 -15.42 16.04
CA MET A 479 30.54 -14.92 14.70
C MET A 479 29.50 -15.40 13.67
N LEU A 480 29.00 -16.64 13.79
CA LEU A 480 27.99 -17.17 12.90
C LEU A 480 26.58 -16.60 13.16
N SER A 481 26.25 -16.20 14.40
CA SER A 481 24.92 -15.70 14.75
C SER A 481 24.79 -14.18 14.65
N ASP A 482 25.80 -13.43 15.11
CA ASP A 482 25.66 -12.01 15.44
C ASP A 482 26.34 -11.10 14.42
N MET A 483 27.27 -11.61 13.61
CA MET A 483 27.86 -10.83 12.52
C MET A 483 26.93 -10.74 11.32
N THR A 484 26.67 -9.49 10.89
CA THR A 484 25.71 -9.10 9.84
C THR A 484 26.32 -8.25 8.75
#